data_AF-A0A3N9U0Y8-F1
#
_entry.id   AF-A0A3N9U0Y8-F1
#
_cell.length_a   1.000
_cell.length_b   1.000
_cell.length_c   1.000
_cell.angle_alpha   90.00
_cell.angle_beta   90.00
_cell.angle_gamma   90.00
#
_symmetry.space_group_name_H-M   'P 1'
#
loop_
_entity.id
_entity.type
_entity.pdbx_description
1 polymer ?
#
loop_
_entity_poly.entity_id
_entity_poly.type
_entity_poly.pdbx_seq_one_letter_code
_entity_poly.pdbx_strand_id
1 'polypeptide(L)' 'MSDSHIAKELKKVCPGKYDAHAISRAAFIIHQQSDIYISSKTENILLTLMAMDMGEEFELSEQEFCDLLSELPES' A
#
# COMPACT_ATOMS: atom_id res chain seq x y z
N MET A 1 7.35 -0.58 -12.90
CA MET A 1 6.42 -1.51 -12.20
C MET A 1 4.99 -1.21 -12.65
N SER A 2 4.07 -2.18 -12.74
CA SER A 2 2.65 -1.94 -13.09
C SER A 2 1.74 -1.99 -11.85
N ASP A 3 0.58 -1.34 -11.92
CA ASP A 3 -0.44 -1.36 -10.84
C ASP A 3 -0.77 -2.78 -10.34
N SER A 4 -0.91 -3.72 -11.26
CA SER A 4 -1.21 -5.12 -10.94
C SER A 4 -0.07 -5.85 -10.22
N HIS A 5 1.18 -5.43 -10.45
CA HIS A 5 2.34 -5.94 -9.73
C HIS A 5 2.42 -5.33 -8.32
N ILE A 6 2.12 -4.03 -8.19
CA ILE A 6 2.05 -3.33 -6.90
C ILE A 6 0.98 -3.96 -6.01
N ALA A 7 -0.21 -4.24 -6.56
CA ALA A 7 -1.27 -4.93 -5.85
C ALA A 7 -0.83 -6.29 -5.29
N LYS A 8 -0.05 -7.06 -6.05
CA LYS A 8 0.51 -8.33 -5.59
C LYS A 8 1.53 -8.15 -4.48
N GLU A 9 2.43 -7.19 -4.60
CA GLU A 9 3.45 -6.96 -3.56
C GLU A 9 2.80 -6.47 -2.26
N LEU A 10 1.84 -5.56 -2.31
CA LEU A 10 1.11 -5.10 -1.12
C LEU A 10 0.31 -6.23 -0.44
N LYS A 11 -0.34 -7.11 -1.21
CA LYS A 11 -1.05 -8.28 -0.67
C LYS A 11 -0.14 -9.26 0.07
N LYS A 12 1.17 -9.30 -0.24
CA LYS A 12 2.17 -10.14 0.47
C LYS A 12 2.61 -9.57 1.81
N VAL A 13 2.33 -8.30 2.09
CA VAL A 13 2.73 -7.65 3.35
C VAL A 13 1.84 -8.09 4.52
N CYS A 14 0.70 -8.73 4.23
CA CYS A 14 -0.32 -9.06 5.22
C CYS A 14 -0.55 -10.57 5.56
N PRO A 15 0.46 -11.46 5.68
CA PRO A 15 0.22 -12.77 6.26
C PRO A 15 0.26 -12.70 7.79
N GLY A 16 -0.93 -12.51 8.40
CA GLY A 16 -1.25 -13.00 9.75
C GLY A 16 -1.08 -12.04 10.93
N LYS A 17 -0.48 -10.86 10.75
CA LYS A 17 -0.50 -9.76 11.74
C LYS A 17 -0.46 -8.41 11.02
N TYR A 18 -1.53 -7.64 11.18
CA TYR A 18 -1.58 -6.24 10.77
C TYR A 18 -0.53 -5.43 11.54
N ASP A 19 0.29 -4.66 10.82
CA ASP A 19 1.32 -3.78 11.38
C ASP A 19 1.45 -2.55 10.48
N ALA A 20 1.00 -1.40 10.98
CA ALA A 20 0.95 -0.16 10.24
C ALA A 20 2.34 0.33 9.80
N HIS A 21 3.35 0.16 10.66
CA HIS A 21 4.74 0.52 10.36
C HIS A 21 5.32 -0.39 9.28
N ALA A 22 5.08 -1.70 9.36
CA ALA A 22 5.55 -2.64 8.34
C ALA A 22 4.90 -2.36 6.98
N ILE A 23 3.60 -2.05 6.97
CA ILE A 23 2.84 -1.68 5.78
C ILE A 23 3.38 -0.38 5.16
N SER A 24 3.60 0.65 5.97
CA SER A 24 4.16 1.93 5.48
C SER A 24 5.54 1.74 4.86
N ARG A 25 6.44 1.00 5.52
CA ARG A 25 7.78 0.73 4.98
C ARG A 25 7.73 -0.04 3.66
N ALA A 26 6.82 -1.00 3.53
CA ALA A 26 6.64 -1.72 2.28
C ALA A 26 6.12 -0.79 1.16
N ALA A 27 5.13 0.05 1.45
CA ALA A 27 4.60 1.03 0.51
C ALA A 27 5.69 2.01 0.04
N PHE A 28 6.55 2.48 0.95
CA PHE A 28 7.69 3.34 0.61
C PHE A 28 8.69 2.67 -0.33
N ILE A 29 9.05 1.42 -0.06
CA ILE A 29 9.96 0.64 -0.93
C ILE A 29 9.35 0.44 -2.31
N ILE A 30 8.08 0.05 -2.36
CA ILE A 30 7.35 -0.14 -3.63
C ILE A 30 7.27 1.17 -4.40
N HIS A 31 6.95 2.28 -3.74
CA HIS A 31 6.88 3.61 -4.36
C HIS A 31 8.24 4.02 -4.96
N GLN A 32 9.35 3.80 -4.26
CA GLN A 32 10.70 4.09 -4.82
C GLN A 32 11.08 3.20 -6.01
N GLN A 33 10.56 1.98 -6.07
CA GLN A 33 10.79 1.04 -7.16
C GLN A 33 9.78 1.18 -8.32
N SER A 34 8.77 2.03 -8.13
CA SER A 34 7.74 2.27 -9.13
C SER A 34 8.26 3.26 -10.17
N ASP A 35 8.38 2.81 -11.41
CA ASP A 35 8.59 3.70 -12.56
C ASP A 35 7.40 4.66 -12.75
N ILE A 36 7.57 5.68 -13.60
CA ILE A 36 6.63 6.79 -13.92
C ILE A 36 5.22 6.33 -14.40
N TYR A 37 4.98 5.03 -14.59
CA TYR A 37 3.80 4.49 -15.28
C TYR A 37 2.67 3.97 -14.37
N ILE A 38 2.72 4.22 -13.06
CA ILE A 38 1.62 3.82 -12.16
C ILE A 38 0.44 4.79 -12.29
N SER A 39 -0.79 4.29 -12.10
CA SER A 39 -1.95 5.18 -12.11
C SER A 39 -1.95 6.09 -10.88
N SER A 40 -2.55 7.29 -11.00
CA SER A 40 -2.72 8.20 -9.87
C SER A 40 -3.51 7.58 -8.72
N LYS A 41 -4.36 6.58 -9.00
CA LYS A 41 -5.08 5.84 -7.97
C LYS A 41 -4.12 4.99 -7.14
N THR A 42 -3.26 4.22 -7.80
CA THR A 42 -2.24 3.39 -7.16
C THR A 42 -1.21 4.25 -6.42
N GLU A 43 -0.80 5.37 -7.01
CA GLU A 43 0.08 6.35 -6.36
C GLU A 43 -0.54 6.89 -5.06
N ASN A 44 -1.80 7.35 -5.09
CA ASN A 44 -2.50 7.82 -3.90
C ASN A 44 -2.60 6.73 -2.81
N ILE A 45 -2.87 5.48 -3.20
CA ILE A 45 -2.89 4.36 -2.26
C ILE A 45 -1.53 4.19 -1.58
N LEU A 46 -0.43 4.20 -2.35
CA LEU A 46 0.92 4.12 -1.78
C LEU A 46 1.22 5.28 -0.82
N LEU A 47 0.83 6.51 -1.18
CA LEU A 47 1.02 7.68 -0.34
C LEU A 47 0.22 7.59 0.97
N THR A 48 -1.03 7.12 0.91
CA THR A 48 -1.85 6.87 2.11
C THR A 48 -1.19 5.85 3.02
N LEU A 49 -0.69 4.74 2.46
CA LEU A 49 -0.01 3.71 3.25
C LEU A 49 1.30 4.23 3.87
N MET A 50 2.05 5.05 3.14
CA MET A 50 3.27 5.69 3.67
C MET A 50 2.96 6.62 4.85
N ALA A 51 1.86 7.37 4.79
CA ALA A 51 1.46 8.30 5.84
C ALA A 51 1.15 7.60 7.17
N MET A 52 0.84 6.31 7.19
CA MET A 52 0.57 5.54 8.42
C MET A 52 1.74 5.54 9.41
N ASP A 53 2.98 5.81 8.97
CA ASP A 53 4.16 5.94 9.86
C ASP A 53 4.27 7.33 10.51
N MET A 54 3.42 8.28 10.12
CA MET A 54 3.43 9.65 10.66
C MET A 54 2.71 9.79 12.00
N GLY A 55 1.88 8.81 12.38
CA GLY A 55 1.19 8.74 13.68
C GLY A 55 -0.20 8.10 13.60
N GLU A 56 -0.78 7.81 14.77
CA GLU A 56 -2.09 7.14 14.93
C GLU A 56 -3.23 7.82 14.16
N GLU A 57 -3.13 9.13 13.91
CA GLU A 57 -4.11 9.92 13.14
C GLU A 57 -4.17 9.56 11.65
N PHE A 58 -3.13 8.91 11.13
CA PHE A 58 -3.03 8.43 9.76
C PHE A 58 -3.04 6.91 9.68
N GLU A 59 -2.98 6.21 10.82
CA GLU A 59 -3.05 4.75 10.83
C GLU A 59 -4.42 4.28 10.37
N LEU A 60 -4.41 3.36 9.41
CA LEU A 60 -5.61 2.64 9.02
C LEU A 60 -5.88 1.52 10.03
N SER A 61 -7.12 1.07 10.08
CA SER A 61 -7.44 -0.25 10.63
C SER A 61 -7.08 -1.36 9.62
N GLU A 62 -7.03 -2.60 10.11
CA GLU A 62 -6.85 -3.77 9.23
C GLU A 62 -7.93 -3.87 8.16
N GLN A 63 -9.18 -3.50 8.49
CA GLN A 63 -10.28 -3.51 7.54
C GLN A 63 -10.11 -2.41 6.48
N GLU A 64 -9.80 -1.19 6.88
CA GLU A 64 -9.58 -0.08 5.94
C GLU A 64 -8.41 -0.36 5.00
N PHE A 65 -7.34 -0.98 5.50
CA PHE A 65 -6.25 -1.46 4.65
C PHE A 65 -6.73 -2.50 3.63
N CYS A 66 -7.50 -3.50 4.05
CA CYS A 66 -8.05 -4.52 3.14
C CYS A 66 -8.96 -3.89 2.07
N ASP A 67 -9.81 -2.94 2.47
CA ASP A 67 -10.71 -2.22 1.57
C ASP A 67 -9.90 -1.41 0.55
N LEU A 68 -8.86 -0.71 1.01
CA LEU A 68 -7.94 0.05 0.14
C LEU A 68 -7.20 -0.85 -0.87
N LEU A 69 -6.82 -2.08 -0.48
CA LEU A 69 -6.19 -3.02 -1.41
C LEU A 69 -7.17 -3.62 -2.42
N SER A 70 -8.45 -3.74 -2.06
CA SER A 70 -9.49 -4.25 -2.97
C SER A 70 -9.75 -3.32 -4.17
N GLU A 71 -9.35 -2.06 -4.02
CA GLU A 71 -9.48 -1.03 -5.04
C GLU A 71 -8.40 -1.08 -6.14
N LEU A 72 -7.33 -1.84 -5.92
CA LEU A 72 -6.25 -2.03 -6.89
C LEU A 72 -6.64 -3.09 -7.94
N PRO A 73 -6.25 -2.91 -9.21
CA PRO A 73 -6.58 -3.85 -10.26
C PRO A 73 -5.95 -5.22 -10.01
N GLU A 74 -6.77 -6.27 -10.05
CA GLU A 74 -6.29 -7.65 -10.06
C GLU A 74 -5.71 -7.98 -11.45
N SER A 75 -4.56 -8.67 -11.48
CA SER A 75 -3.94 -9.14 -12.72
C SER A 75 -4.69 -10.31 -13.32
#